data_AF-A0A316NEQ4-F1
#
_entry.id   AF-A0A316NEQ4-F1
#
_cell.length_a   1.000
_cell.length_b   1.000
_cell.length_c   1.000
_cell.angle_alpha   90.00
_cell.angle_beta   90.00
_cell.angle_gamma   90.00
#
_symmetry.space_group_name_H-M   'P 1'
#
loop_
_entity.id
_entity.type
_entity.pdbx_description
1 polymer ?
#
loop_
_entity_poly.entity_id
_entity_poly.type
_entity_poly.pdbx_seq_one_letter_code
_entity_poly.pdbx_strand_id
1 'polypeptide(L)'
;MSVCFNGISDVVVTFQTASAAIGDLVAVSANKTVEKAGASDSICGLVVSKNGGFVGVQIKGAMELSCTDSAIALGRQEIVPDGSNGIKKPASGASGLPVLVVDMNSDKSKVTVIL
;
A
#
# COMPACT_ATOMS: atom_id res chain seq x y z
N MET A 1 -27.51 -2.95 -1.05
CA MET A 1 -26.62 -2.52 -2.15
C MET A 1 -25.33 -2.07 -1.50
N SER A 2 -24.20 -2.68 -1.85
CA SER A 2 -22.90 -2.37 -1.24
C SER A 2 -22.04 -1.63 -2.26
N VAL A 3 -21.39 -0.55 -1.83
CA VAL A 3 -20.42 0.16 -2.66
C VAL A 3 -19.15 -0.69 -2.71
N CYS A 4 -18.64 -0.98 -3.91
CA CYS A 4 -17.44 -1.76 -4.12
C CYS A 4 -16.48 -0.96 -5.01
N PHE A 5 -15.23 -0.83 -4.58
CA PHE A 5 -14.18 -0.11 -5.30
C PHE A 5 -13.13 -1.04 -5.94
N ASN A 6 -13.18 -2.34 -5.64
CA ASN A 6 -12.25 -3.33 -6.21
C ASN A 6 -12.30 -3.33 -7.74
N GLY A 7 -11.13 -3.47 -8.38
CA GLY A 7 -11.00 -3.58 -9.83
C GLY A 7 -10.93 -2.26 -10.58
N ILE A 8 -11.03 -1.12 -9.91
CA ILE A 8 -10.89 0.19 -10.57
C ILE A 8 -9.42 0.46 -10.85
N SER A 9 -9.06 0.47 -12.14
CA SER A 9 -7.73 0.88 -12.63
C SER A 9 -6.57 0.10 -12.00
N ASP A 10 -6.77 -1.20 -11.74
CA ASP A 10 -5.73 -2.06 -11.18
C ASP A 10 -4.58 -2.20 -12.19
N VAL A 11 -3.48 -1.47 -11.94
CA VAL A 11 -2.25 -1.60 -12.72
C VAL A 11 -1.28 -2.43 -11.90
N VAL A 12 -1.02 -3.65 -12.37
CA VAL A 12 -0.11 -4.60 -11.72
C VAL A 12 1.16 -4.75 -12.56
N VAL A 13 2.32 -4.54 -11.94
CA VAL A 13 3.64 -4.67 -12.56
C VAL A 13 4.42 -5.79 -11.87
N THR A 14 5.14 -6.59 -12.64
CA THR A 14 5.95 -7.69 -12.09
C THR A 14 7.34 -7.20 -11.69
N PHE A 15 7.76 -7.54 -10.48
CA PHE A 15 9.10 -7.26 -9.95
C PHE A 15 9.76 -8.54 -9.41
N GLN A 16 11.08 -8.54 -9.34
CA GLN A 16 11.84 -9.57 -8.63
C GLN A 16 11.78 -9.31 -7.12
N THR A 17 11.73 -10.36 -6.30
CA THR A 17 11.84 -10.22 -4.85
C THR A 17 12.54 -11.42 -4.21
N ALA A 18 13.29 -11.16 -3.15
CA ALA A 18 13.88 -12.19 -2.31
C ALA A 18 12.97 -12.57 -1.12
N SER A 19 12.19 -11.61 -0.59
CA SER A 19 11.56 -11.74 0.73
C SER A 19 10.09 -11.29 0.79
N ALA A 20 9.58 -10.51 -0.18
CA ALA A 20 8.21 -10.00 -0.10
C ALA A 20 7.17 -11.12 -0.27
N ALA A 21 6.06 -11.02 0.47
CA ALA A 21 4.92 -11.93 0.42
C ALA A 21 3.66 -11.23 -0.08
N ILE A 22 2.62 -12.01 -0.38
CA ILE A 22 1.32 -11.48 -0.79
C ILE A 22 0.73 -10.66 0.37
N GLY A 23 0.23 -9.47 0.04
CA GLY A 23 -0.26 -8.50 1.00
C GLY A 23 0.82 -7.62 1.60
N ASP A 24 2.10 -7.79 1.25
CA ASP A 24 3.15 -6.88 1.70
C ASP A 24 3.15 -5.56 0.90
N LEU A 25 3.27 -4.44 1.61
CA LEU A 25 3.68 -3.15 1.05
C LEU A 25 5.15 -3.23 0.69
N VAL A 26 5.47 -2.79 -0.52
CA VAL A 26 6.82 -2.88 -1.06
C VAL A 26 7.37 -1.54 -1.51
N ALA A 27 8.69 -1.43 -1.43
CA ALA A 27 9.50 -0.35 -1.98
C ALA A 27 10.47 -0.93 -3.01
N VAL A 28 10.88 -0.10 -3.98
CA VAL A 28 11.90 -0.50 -4.96
C VAL A 28 13.26 -0.48 -4.27
N SER A 29 13.89 -1.64 -4.11
CA SER A 29 15.19 -1.76 -3.43
C SER A 29 16.37 -1.70 -4.41
N ALA A 30 16.19 -2.19 -5.63
CA ALA A 30 17.21 -2.19 -6.67
C ALA A 30 16.57 -2.24 -8.07
N ASN A 31 17.40 -2.25 -9.11
CA ASN A 31 16.93 -2.37 -10.49
C ASN A 31 16.05 -3.61 -10.68
N LYS A 32 14.76 -3.38 -10.98
CA LYS A 32 13.74 -4.42 -11.20
C LYS A 32 13.41 -5.27 -9.95
N THR A 33 13.87 -4.86 -8.77
CA THR A 33 13.71 -5.60 -7.52
C THR A 33 12.93 -4.79 -6.50
N VAL A 34 12.05 -5.47 -5.78
CA VAL A 34 11.26 -4.91 -4.67
C VAL A 34 11.48 -5.70 -3.38
N GLU A 35 11.43 -4.97 -2.28
CA GLU A 35 11.51 -5.50 -0.93
C GLU A 35 10.39 -4.91 -0.07
N LYS A 36 10.15 -5.54 1.08
CA LYS A 36 9.16 -5.07 2.04
C LYS A 36 9.50 -3.64 2.49
N ALA A 37 8.53 -2.73 2.38
CA ALA A 37 8.72 -1.33 2.71
C ALA A 37 8.96 -1.15 4.22
N GLY A 38 10.08 -0.54 4.56
CA GLY A 38 10.39 -0.07 5.91
C GLY A 38 9.67 1.24 6.24
N ALA A 39 9.65 1.62 7.52
CA ALA A 39 8.92 2.79 8.01
C ALA A 39 9.37 4.16 7.42
N SER A 40 10.50 4.17 6.70
CA SER A 40 11.12 5.34 6.09
C SER A 40 11.11 5.29 4.55
N ASP A 41 10.61 4.20 3.97
CA ASP A 41 10.65 3.99 2.53
C ASP A 41 9.44 4.59 1.81
N SER A 42 9.62 4.92 0.54
CA SER A 42 8.53 5.32 -0.34
C SER A 42 7.76 4.09 -0.81
N ILE A 43 6.45 4.09 -0.59
CA ILE A 43 5.57 3.01 -1.06
C ILE A 43 5.59 2.97 -2.59
N CYS A 44 5.96 1.83 -3.15
CA CYS A 44 5.82 1.55 -4.58
C CYS A 44 4.45 0.94 -4.90
N GLY A 45 3.96 0.06 -4.03
CA GLY A 45 2.65 -0.57 -4.20
C GLY A 45 2.44 -1.75 -3.24
N LEU A 46 1.37 -2.51 -3.50
CA LEU A 46 0.97 -3.69 -2.72
C LEU A 46 1.20 -4.97 -3.52
N VAL A 47 1.79 -6.00 -2.92
CA VAL A 47 1.93 -7.31 -3.58
C VAL A 47 0.58 -8.03 -3.63
N VAL A 48 0.05 -8.21 -4.84
CA VAL A 48 -1.23 -8.91 -5.08
C VAL A 48 -1.05 -10.35 -5.54
N SER A 49 0.13 -10.69 -6.06
CA SER A 49 0.45 -12.05 -6.50
C SER A 49 1.92 -12.37 -6.32
N LYS A 50 2.24 -13.66 -6.10
CA LYS A 50 3.60 -14.16 -5.98
C LYS A 50 3.75 -15.46 -6.77
N ASN A 51 4.81 -15.55 -7.57
CA ASN A 51 5.18 -16.75 -8.29
C ASN A 51 6.70 -16.95 -8.21
N GLY A 52 7.15 -17.86 -7.34
CA GLY A 52 8.58 -18.10 -7.10
C GLY A 52 9.29 -16.84 -6.60
N GLY A 53 10.34 -16.42 -7.31
CA GLY A 53 11.13 -15.21 -7.03
C GLY A 53 10.56 -13.92 -7.65
N PHE A 54 9.33 -13.95 -8.17
CA PHE A 54 8.67 -12.81 -8.77
C PHE A 54 7.36 -12.49 -8.05
N VAL A 55 7.03 -11.20 -7.99
CA VAL A 55 5.79 -10.68 -7.39
C VAL A 55 5.10 -9.70 -8.33
N GLY A 56 3.78 -9.79 -8.41
CA GLY A 56 2.95 -8.79 -9.04
C GLY A 56 2.57 -7.73 -8.01
N VAL A 57 3.04 -6.51 -8.23
CA VAL A 57 2.81 -5.35 -7.37
C VAL A 57 1.78 -4.45 -8.03
N GLN A 58 0.67 -4.21 -7.34
CA GLN A 58 -0.33 -3.23 -7.74
C GLN A 58 0.18 -1.83 -7.39
N ILE A 59 0.41 -1.02 -8.42
CA ILE A 59 0.96 0.34 -8.31
C ILE A 59 -0.11 1.42 -8.45
N LYS A 60 -1.31 1.07 -8.94
CA LYS A 60 -2.47 1.94 -9.08
C LYS A 60 -3.78 1.19 -8.86
N GLY A 61 -4.83 1.95 -8.57
CA GLY A 61 -6.17 1.43 -8.36
C GLY A 61 -6.57 1.41 -6.88
N ALA A 62 -7.67 0.73 -6.60
CA ALA A 62 -8.17 0.57 -5.25
C ALA A 62 -7.49 -0.60 -4.55
N MET A 63 -6.93 -0.36 -3.37
CA MET A 63 -6.30 -1.39 -2.55
C MET A 63 -6.74 -1.29 -1.09
N GLU A 64 -6.93 -2.46 -0.46
CA GLU A 64 -7.14 -2.55 0.97
C GLU A 64 -5.78 -2.65 1.67
N LEU A 65 -5.51 -1.72 2.57
CA LEU A 65 -4.30 -1.69 3.36
C LEU A 65 -4.63 -1.79 4.85
N SER A 66 -3.76 -2.48 5.58
CA SER A 66 -3.81 -2.48 7.04
C SER A 66 -3.39 -1.11 7.55
N CYS A 67 -4.10 -0.55 8.52
CA CYS A 67 -3.70 0.70 9.15
C CYS A 67 -3.57 0.50 10.65
N THR A 68 -2.44 0.96 11.16
CA THR A 68 -2.10 0.95 12.58
C THR A 68 -2.26 2.33 13.22
N ASP A 69 -2.47 3.37 12.41
CA ASP A 69 -2.59 4.76 12.84
C ASP A 69 -4.04 5.28 12.75
N SER A 70 -4.65 5.49 13.92
CA SER A 70 -6.00 6.03 14.03
C SER A 70 -6.18 7.46 13.47
N ALA A 71 -5.09 8.16 13.15
CA ALA A 71 -5.08 9.52 12.60
C ALA A 71 -5.44 9.61 11.11
N ILE A 72 -5.50 8.49 10.39
CA ILE A 72 -5.99 8.48 9.00
C ILE A 72 -7.50 8.77 8.98
N ALA A 73 -7.90 9.65 8.08
CA ALA A 73 -9.28 10.09 7.88
C ALA A 73 -9.71 9.91 6.41
N LEU A 74 -11.03 9.93 6.16
CA LEU A 74 -11.58 9.87 4.81
C LEU A 74 -11.15 11.09 3.99
N GLY A 75 -11.00 10.91 2.67
CA GLY A 75 -10.59 11.96 1.74
C GLY A 75 -9.12 11.84 1.33
N ARG A 76 -8.58 12.92 0.73
CA ARG A 76 -7.18 12.95 0.30
C ARG A 76 -6.25 13.01 1.51
N GLN A 77 -5.39 12.01 1.63
CA GLN A 77 -4.38 11.91 2.69
C GLN A 77 -3.02 11.57 2.08
N GLU A 78 -1.97 11.82 2.83
CA GLU A 78 -0.65 11.28 2.54
C GLU A 78 -0.39 10.11 3.48
N ILE A 79 0.22 9.04 2.95
CA ILE A 79 0.52 7.83 3.71
C ILE A 79 1.99 7.44 3.57
N VAL A 80 2.51 6.83 4.62
CA VAL A 80 3.85 6.20 4.65
C VAL A 80 3.75 4.80 5.26
N PRO A 81 4.69 3.89 4.96
CA PRO A 81 4.70 2.57 5.59
C PRO A 81 4.94 2.70 7.09
N ASP A 82 4.35 1.82 7.88
CA ASP A 82 4.64 1.71 9.32
C ASP A 82 5.81 0.77 9.64
N GLY A 83 6.29 0.00 8.65
CA GLY A 83 7.32 -1.04 8.80
C GLY A 83 6.81 -2.40 9.30
N SER A 84 5.54 -2.50 9.68
CA SER A 84 4.82 -3.72 10.10
C SER A 84 3.77 -4.15 9.08
N ASN A 85 3.95 -3.75 7.83
CA ASN A 85 3.03 -4.03 6.73
C ASN A 85 1.67 -3.30 6.81
N GLY A 86 1.65 -2.14 7.47
CA GLY A 86 0.54 -1.21 7.47
C GLY A 86 0.96 0.19 7.02
N ILE A 87 -0.02 1.08 7.04
CA ILE A 87 0.15 2.49 6.71
C ILE A 87 -0.09 3.37 7.93
N LYS A 88 0.64 4.48 7.97
CA LYS A 88 0.49 5.56 8.95
C LYS A 88 0.57 6.92 8.28
N LYS A 89 0.21 7.96 9.02
CA LYS A 89 0.38 9.34 8.54
C LYS A 89 1.87 9.72 8.52
N PRO A 90 2.36 10.47 7.53
CA PRO A 90 3.71 11.01 7.58
C PRO A 90 3.89 11.91 8.80
N ALA A 91 5.10 11.88 9.37
CA ALA A 91 5.48 12.83 10.42
C ALA A 91 5.45 14.27 9.88
N SER A 92 5.29 15.25 10.77
CA SER A 92 5.28 16.66 10.38
C SER A 92 6.54 17.03 9.59
N GLY A 93 6.36 17.47 8.34
CA GLY A 93 7.45 17.85 7.44
C GLY A 93 7.99 16.72 6.54
N ALA A 94 7.45 15.50 6.66
CA ALA A 94 7.72 14.42 5.72
C ALA A 94 6.64 14.36 4.63
N SER A 95 7.03 14.10 3.38
CA SER A 95 6.10 13.84 2.28
C SER A 95 5.78 12.35 2.19
N GLY A 96 4.49 12.03 2.13
CA GLY A 96 4.01 10.67 1.90
C GLY A 96 3.53 10.44 0.47
N LEU A 97 3.07 9.22 0.19
CA LEU A 97 2.34 8.90 -1.03
C LEU A 97 0.93 9.49 -0.92
N PRO A 98 0.50 10.42 -1.80
CA PRO A 98 -0.86 10.93 -1.77
C PRO A 98 -1.84 9.86 -2.25
N VAL A 99 -2.86 9.59 -1.44
CA VAL A 99 -3.93 8.62 -1.69
C VAL A 99 -5.30 9.22 -1.42
N LEU A 100 -6.32 8.69 -2.06
CA LEU A 100 -7.71 8.95 -1.70
C LEU A 100 -8.24 7.83 -0.81
N VAL A 101 -8.51 8.13 0.45
CA VAL A 101 -9.15 7.20 1.38
C VAL A 101 -10.66 7.27 1.17
N VAL A 102 -11.26 6.17 0.70
CA VAL A 102 -12.68 6.10 0.36
C VAL A 102 -13.50 5.29 1.36
N ASP A 103 -12.86 4.37 2.08
CA ASP A 103 -13.52 3.54 3.07
C ASP A 103 -12.57 3.20 4.22
N MET A 104 -13.15 3.06 5.42
CA MET A 104 -12.45 2.67 6.63
C MET A 104 -13.34 1.71 7.40
N ASN A 105 -12.80 0.55 7.78
CA ASN A 105 -13.51 -0.35 8.67
C ASN A 105 -13.77 0.35 10.03
N SER A 106 -14.82 -0.06 10.74
CA SER A 106 -15.22 0.54 12.03
C SER A 106 -14.09 0.54 13.07
N ASP A 107 -13.20 -0.44 13.00
CA ASP A 107 -12.03 -0.57 13.88
C ASP A 107 -10.77 0.15 13.36
N LYS A 108 -10.85 0.81 12.19
CA LYS A 108 -9.75 1.43 11.44
C LYS A 108 -8.54 0.53 11.16
N SER A 109 -8.69 -0.79 11.36
CA SER A 109 -7.65 -1.79 11.10
C SER A 109 -7.38 -1.99 9.62
N LYS A 110 -8.37 -1.69 8.76
CA LYS A 110 -8.29 -1.74 7.32
C LYS A 110 -8.87 -0.48 6.69
N VAL A 111 -8.21 -0.02 5.65
CA VAL A 111 -8.52 1.21 4.91
C VAL A 111 -8.49 0.88 3.43
N THR A 112 -9.52 1.31 2.70
CA THR A 112 -9.52 1.23 1.23
C THR A 112 -9.02 2.55 0.68
N VAL A 113 -7.89 2.48 -0.02
CA VAL A 113 -7.24 3.64 -0.63
C VAL A 113 -7.22 3.51 -2.14
N ILE A 114 -7.31 4.64 -2.84
CA ILE A 114 -7.20 4.74 -4.30
C ILE A 114 -5.97 5.58 -4.66
N LEU A 115 -5.12 5.02 -5.51
CA LEU A 115 -3.92 5.64 -6.12
C LEU A 115 -4.18 6.17 -7.54
#